data_AF-A0A7C3TY28-F1
#
_entry.id   AF-A0A7C3TY28-F1
#
_cell.length_a   1.000
_cell.length_b   1.000
_cell.length_c   1.000
_cell.angle_alpha   90.00
_cell.angle_beta   90.00
_cell.angle_gamma   90.00
#
_symmetry.space_group_name_H-M   'P 1'
#
loop_
_entity.id
_entity.type
_entity.pdbx_description
1 polymer ?
#
loop_
_entity_poly.entity_id
_entity_poly.type
_entity_poly.pdbx_seq_one_letter_code
_entity_poly.pdbx_strand_id
1 'polypeptide(L)'
;MGKTMAEKIFGKKVGKEVQAGDLVIASIDCAMGQDGTTPLAIQSFEEMNAQSVFDPGRIFFVIDHNAPSPMESVSRLHDRMRAFAQKFGIQVFDV
;
A
#
# COMPACT_ATOMS: atom_id res chain seq x y z
N MET A 1 -5.92 -27.36 -21.66
CA MET A 1 -4.83 -26.36 -21.74
C MET A 1 -4.35 -26.08 -20.33
N GLY A 2 -3.06 -25.83 -20.13
CA GLY A 2 -2.53 -25.51 -18.79
C GLY A 2 -2.89 -24.08 -18.37
N LYS A 3 -3.06 -23.85 -17.07
CA LYS A 3 -3.24 -22.51 -16.51
C LYS A 3 -1.94 -21.70 -16.47
N THR A 4 -2.06 -20.40 -16.68
CA THR A 4 -0.98 -19.42 -16.50
C THR A 4 -0.61 -19.27 -15.02
N MET A 5 0.52 -18.61 -14.75
CA MET A 5 0.95 -18.35 -13.37
C MET A 5 0.00 -17.39 -12.63
N ALA A 6 -0.50 -16.36 -13.31
CA ALA A 6 -1.46 -15.42 -12.72
C ALA A 6 -2.76 -16.14 -12.30
N GLU A 7 -3.32 -16.99 -13.18
CA GLU A 7 -4.53 -17.77 -12.87
C GLU A 7 -4.31 -18.73 -11.70
N LYS A 8 -3.12 -19.31 -11.56
CA LYS A 8 -2.76 -20.16 -10.42
C LYS A 8 -2.64 -19.36 -9.12
N ILE A 9 -2.00 -18.19 -9.15
CA ILE A 9 -1.82 -17.33 -7.97
C ILE A 9 -3.17 -16.82 -7.48
N PHE A 10 -3.97 -16.21 -8.36
CA PHE A 10 -5.30 -15.73 -7.99
C PHE A 10 -6.21 -16.88 -7.58
N GLY A 11 -6.21 -17.99 -8.33
CA GLY A 11 -7.04 -19.14 -7.99
C GLY A 11 -6.71 -19.74 -6.63
N LYS A 12 -5.42 -19.85 -6.30
CA LYS A 12 -4.96 -20.22 -4.95
C LYS A 12 -5.41 -19.21 -3.91
N LYS A 13 -5.31 -17.91 -4.21
CA LYS A 13 -5.64 -16.83 -3.27
C LYS A 13 -7.13 -16.76 -2.95
N VAL A 14 -7.99 -17.08 -3.91
CA VAL A 14 -9.46 -17.05 -3.74
C VAL A 14 -10.10 -18.42 -3.55
N GLY A 15 -9.31 -19.50 -3.55
CA GLY A 15 -9.78 -20.87 -3.29
C GLY A 15 -10.67 -21.46 -4.39
N LYS A 16 -10.59 -20.94 -5.61
CA LYS A 16 -11.35 -21.44 -6.76
C LYS A 16 -10.57 -21.32 -8.04
N GLU A 17 -10.98 -22.08 -9.05
CA GLU A 17 -10.41 -21.93 -10.38
C GLU A 17 -10.79 -20.56 -10.97
N VAL A 18 -9.79 -19.83 -11.48
CA VAL A 18 -9.98 -18.57 -12.22
C VAL A 18 -9.35 -18.67 -13.61
N GLN A 19 -9.85 -17.83 -14.53
CA GLN A 19 -9.34 -17.68 -15.89
C GLN A 19 -9.32 -16.20 -16.32
N ALA A 20 -8.61 -15.90 -17.41
CA ALA A 20 -8.64 -14.57 -18.00
C ALA A 20 -10.07 -14.10 -18.32
N GLY A 21 -10.40 -12.87 -17.92
CA GLY A 21 -11.74 -12.29 -18.05
C GLY A 21 -12.60 -12.36 -16.78
N ASP A 22 -12.22 -13.17 -15.80
CA ASP A 22 -12.93 -13.23 -14.51
C ASP A 22 -12.69 -11.96 -13.68
N LEU A 23 -13.75 -11.47 -13.02
CA LEU A 23 -13.61 -10.51 -11.92
C LEU A 23 -13.34 -11.26 -10.62
N VAL A 24 -12.22 -10.94 -9.98
CA VAL A 24 -11.73 -11.62 -8.77
C VAL A 24 -11.55 -10.61 -7.64
N ILE A 25 -12.10 -10.92 -6.46
CA ILE A 25 -11.87 -10.19 -5.22
C ILE A 25 -10.91 -11.03 -4.38
N ALA A 26 -9.69 -10.55 -4.18
CA ALA A 26 -8.64 -11.26 -3.45
C ALA A 26 -8.16 -10.45 -2.24
N SER A 27 -7.81 -11.14 -1.15
CA SER A 27 -7.17 -10.48 0.00
C SER A 27 -5.75 -10.03 -0.36
N ILE A 28 -5.31 -8.92 0.23
CA ILE A 28 -3.99 -8.35 -0.02
C ILE A 28 -2.96 -8.96 0.95
N ASP A 29 -1.84 -9.43 0.42
CA ASP A 29 -0.74 -9.96 1.22
C ASP A 29 0.23 -8.87 1.67
N CYS A 30 0.56 -7.92 0.80
CA CYS A 30 1.36 -6.74 1.12
C CYS A 30 0.85 -5.54 0.31
N ALA A 31 0.91 -4.34 0.90
CA ALA A 31 0.68 -3.06 0.25
C ALA A 31 1.88 -2.14 0.50
N MET A 32 2.36 -1.49 -0.55
CA MET A 32 3.51 -0.58 -0.47
C MET A 32 3.15 0.78 -1.07
N GLY A 33 3.53 1.86 -0.40
CA GLY A 33 3.43 3.22 -0.91
C GLY A 33 4.79 3.93 -0.87
N GLN A 34 5.08 4.73 -1.88
CA GLN A 34 6.27 5.58 -1.95
C GLN A 34 5.91 7.05 -1.63
N ASP A 35 6.87 7.95 -1.43
CA ASP A 35 6.66 9.29 -0.88
C ASP A 35 5.87 10.30 -1.75
N GLY A 36 5.76 10.05 -3.03
CA GLY A 36 4.89 10.72 -3.98
C GLY A 36 3.43 10.21 -4.04
N THR A 37 3.14 8.97 -3.66
CA THR A 37 1.76 8.42 -3.71
C THR A 37 1.14 8.18 -2.34
N THR A 38 1.94 7.88 -1.33
CA THR A 38 1.48 7.63 0.05
C THR A 38 0.70 8.81 0.62
N PRO A 39 1.12 10.09 0.46
CA PRO A 39 0.33 11.22 0.98
C PRO A 39 -1.08 11.31 0.39
N LEU A 40 -1.26 10.92 -0.88
CA LEU A 40 -2.57 10.87 -1.52
C LEU A 40 -3.42 9.73 -0.96
N ALA A 41 -2.83 8.55 -0.74
CA ALA A 41 -3.52 7.42 -0.12
C ALA A 41 -3.94 7.75 1.33
N ILE A 42 -3.10 8.45 2.10
CA ILE A 42 -3.42 8.95 3.44
C ILE A 42 -4.61 9.92 3.38
N GLN A 43 -4.59 10.86 2.43
CA GLN A 43 -5.71 11.79 2.25
C GLN A 43 -7.02 11.06 1.96
N SER A 44 -7.03 10.11 1.02
CA SER A 44 -8.22 9.32 0.74
C SER A 44 -8.69 8.50 1.94
N PHE A 45 -7.75 7.94 2.73
CA PHE A 45 -8.07 7.23 3.97
C PHE A 45 -8.80 8.13 4.99
N GLU A 46 -8.32 9.36 5.17
CA GLU A 46 -8.92 10.35 6.06
C GLU A 46 -10.28 10.82 5.55
N GLU A 47 -10.44 11.06 4.25
CA GLU A 47 -11.71 11.45 3.61
C GLU A 47 -12.79 10.36 3.73
N MET A 48 -12.38 9.08 3.68
CA MET A 48 -13.26 7.94 3.97
C MET A 48 -13.66 7.83 5.44
N ASN A 49 -13.14 8.69 6.33
CA ASN A 49 -13.29 8.61 7.78
C ASN A 49 -12.87 7.24 8.36
N ALA A 50 -11.89 6.59 7.72
CA ALA A 50 -11.40 5.30 8.17
C ALA A 50 -10.66 5.42 9.51
N GLN A 51 -10.90 4.47 10.41
CA GLN A 51 -10.37 4.52 11.79
C GLN A 51 -9.23 3.52 12.03
N SER A 52 -9.01 2.58 11.10
CA SER A 52 -7.97 1.56 11.20
C SER A 52 -7.54 1.10 9.81
N VAL A 53 -6.30 0.62 9.72
CA VAL A 53 -5.77 -0.06 8.53
C VAL A 53 -6.04 -1.57 8.63
N PHE A 54 -6.03 -2.27 7.49
CA PHE A 54 -6.41 -3.70 7.46
C PHE A 54 -5.42 -4.60 8.21
N ASP A 55 -4.11 -4.39 8.03
CA ASP A 55 -3.04 -5.09 8.73
C ASP A 55 -1.76 -4.24 8.63
N PRO A 56 -1.32 -3.61 9.73
CA PRO A 56 -0.16 -2.73 9.70
C PRO A 56 1.15 -3.49 9.43
N GLY A 57 1.22 -4.79 9.72
CA GLY A 57 2.38 -5.63 9.41
C GLY A 57 2.50 -5.99 7.93
N ARG A 58 1.49 -5.64 7.11
CA ARG A 58 1.44 -5.85 5.66
C ARG A 58 1.46 -4.55 4.88
N ILE A 59 1.64 -3.41 5.54
CA ILE A 59 1.72 -2.10 4.89
C ILE A 59 3.13 -1.55 5.09
N PHE A 60 3.70 -1.01 4.01
CA PHE A 60 5.06 -0.50 4.00
C PHE A 60 5.10 0.86 3.32
N PHE A 61 5.64 1.86 4.01
CA PHE A 61 5.92 3.16 3.41
C PHE A 61 7.41 3.29 3.11
N VAL A 62 7.73 3.81 1.94
CA VAL A 62 9.10 3.99 1.46
C VAL A 62 9.31 5.46 1.12
N ILE A 63 10.39 6.05 1.63
CA ILE A 63 10.82 7.40 1.31
C ILE A 63 12.11 7.31 0.51
N ASP A 64 12.00 7.30 -0.82
CA ASP A 64 13.13 7.09 -1.73
C ASP A 64 13.16 8.07 -2.92
N HIS A 65 12.00 8.59 -3.38
CA HIS A 65 11.99 9.42 -4.58
C HIS A 65 12.48 10.84 -4.32
N ASN A 66 12.19 11.41 -3.16
CA ASN A 66 12.56 12.79 -2.81
C ASN A 66 13.40 12.85 -1.52
N ALA A 67 14.31 11.91 -1.33
CA ALA A 67 15.24 11.87 -0.21
C ALA A 67 16.66 12.29 -0.65
N PRO A 68 17.33 13.22 0.07
CA PRO A 68 16.80 14.08 1.12
C PRO A 68 15.77 15.09 0.56
N SER A 69 14.84 15.55 1.41
CA SER A 69 13.76 16.45 0.99
C SER A 69 14.31 17.75 0.38
N PRO A 70 14.02 18.06 -0.90
CA PRO A 70 14.64 19.20 -1.59
C PRO A 70 14.00 20.56 -1.23
N MET A 71 12.82 20.54 -0.60
CA MET A 71 12.07 21.73 -0.23
C MET A 71 11.10 21.42 0.92
N GLU A 72 10.67 22.48 1.63
CA GLU A 72 9.81 22.39 2.81
C GLU A 72 8.50 21.63 2.56
N SER A 73 7.89 21.80 1.38
CA SER A 73 6.65 21.09 1.03
C SER A 73 6.84 19.58 1.00
N VAL A 74 7.99 19.09 0.53
CA VAL A 74 8.32 17.65 0.55
C VAL A 74 8.59 17.19 1.98
N SER A 75 9.30 17.98 2.78
CA SER A 75 9.52 17.66 4.20
C SER A 75 8.18 17.45 4.92
N ARG A 76 7.17 18.31 4.65
CA ARG A 76 5.82 18.17 5.20
C ARG A 76 5.11 16.90 4.75
N LEU A 77 5.33 16.42 3.51
CA LEU A 77 4.79 15.15 3.05
C LEU A 77 5.42 13.97 3.78
N HIS A 78 6.76 13.97 3.92
CA HIS A 78 7.49 12.96 4.67
C HIS A 78 7.07 12.92 6.14
N ASP A 79 6.90 14.08 6.78
CA ASP A 79 6.38 14.18 8.15
C ASP A 79 4.98 13.60 8.28
N ARG A 80 4.07 13.91 7.33
CA ARG A 80 2.72 13.34 7.30
C ARG A 80 2.75 11.82 7.18
N MET A 81 3.63 11.27 6.33
CA MET A 81 3.79 9.83 6.19
C MET A 81 4.27 9.18 7.48
N ARG A 82 5.31 9.73 8.12
CA ARG A 82 5.84 9.21 9.39
C ARG A 82 4.80 9.29 10.51
N ALA A 83 4.07 10.40 10.61
CA ALA A 83 3.02 10.57 11.60
C ALA A 83 1.87 9.58 11.40
N PHE A 84 1.41 9.37 10.16
CA PHE A 84 0.39 8.37 9.86
C PHE A 84 0.88 6.96 10.18
N ALA A 85 2.12 6.65 9.79
CA ALA A 85 2.71 5.35 10.04
C ALA A 85 2.85 5.08 11.54
N GLN A 86 3.32 6.05 12.32
CA GLN A 86 3.40 5.97 13.78
C GLN A 86 2.01 5.74 14.39
N LYS A 87 0.99 6.47 13.93
CA LYS A 87 -0.39 6.34 14.42
C LYS A 87 -0.95 4.93 14.23
N PHE A 88 -0.65 4.29 13.10
CA PHE A 88 -1.22 2.98 12.75
C PHE A 88 -0.25 1.81 12.92
N GLY A 89 0.98 2.05 13.39
CA GLY A 89 2.00 1.02 13.57
C GLY A 89 2.57 0.47 12.26
N ILE A 90 2.60 1.26 11.20
CA ILE A 90 3.08 0.88 9.87
C ILE A 90 4.61 1.05 9.82
N GLN A 91 5.29 0.13 9.15
CA GLN A 91 6.72 0.21 8.95
C GLN A 91 7.08 1.26 7.87
N VAL A 92 8.05 2.12 8.19
CA VAL A 92 8.63 3.10 7.27
C VAL A 92 10.07 2.70 6.97
N PHE A 93 10.44 2.74 5.70
CA PHE A 93 11.82 2.62 5.22
C PHE A 93 12.23 3.98 4.64
N ASP A 94 13.17 4.65 5.28
CA ASP A 94 13.72 5.94 4.84
C ASP A 94 15.26 5.95 4.89
N VAL A 95 15.85 6.99 4.28
CA VAL A 95 17.30 7.20 4.07
C VAL A 95 17.88 8.16 5.10
#